data_AF-A0A7J7KIE4-F1
#
_entry.id   AF-A0A7J7KIE4-F1
#
_cell.length_a   1.000
_cell.length_b   1.000
_cell.length_c   1.000
_cell.angle_alpha   90.00
_cell.angle_beta   90.00
_cell.angle_gamma   90.00
#
_symmetry.space_group_name_H-M   'P 1'
#
loop_
_entity.id
_entity.type
_entity.pdbx_description
1 polymer ?
#
loop_
_entity_poly.entity_id
_entity_poly.type
_entity_poly.pdbx_seq_one_letter_code
_entity_poly.pdbx_strand_id
1 'polypeptide(L)'
;MEQYILKSSDIIREMKQTIKAKRESSTKHCEPEVAQVLRKKANSLYSSRKLTEALSLYTQSLRVSSENSEDANLAFGNRSAVNFHLKEFKLSLKDIDNVLESNTAPPALLKKLLLRKARCLDSIECDGQEVLQTCEEIERLSREQTIPTLSTSERELLDNLKSSGTATSQEDDITVYQTAHPSLPSASSVLEMKHSRTKGRYLQVKVDTPSGSVLICEQPYVMVLLPQYWDTHCYHCLQLVHTVPVFCRSSSCKVKYCSVKCKTQSYNYHQFECKDLNTIVDTGIGHLACSVITHTGYKTLLSKYACSYRTTL
;
A
#
# COMPACT_ATOMS: atom_id res chain seq x y z
N MET A 1 -13.05 -41.95 22.30
CA MET A 1 -13.32 -40.71 21.54
C MET A 1 -12.10 -40.40 20.66
N GLU A 2 -11.88 -41.22 19.64
CA GLU A 2 -10.94 -40.92 18.56
C GLU A 2 -11.69 -40.09 17.51
N GLN A 3 -11.89 -38.81 17.81
CA GLN A 3 -12.59 -37.90 16.90
C GLN A 3 -11.56 -37.18 16.03
N TYR A 4 -11.54 -37.58 14.75
CA TYR A 4 -11.18 -36.76 13.58
C TYR A 4 -10.01 -35.77 13.75
N ILE A 5 -8.79 -36.30 13.83
CA ILE A 5 -7.61 -35.51 13.45
C ILE A 5 -7.51 -35.56 11.93
N LEU A 6 -8.04 -34.53 11.26
CA LEU A 6 -7.80 -34.30 9.83
C LEU A 6 -6.28 -34.29 9.59
N LYS A 7 -5.77 -35.30 8.86
CA LYS A 7 -4.35 -35.36 8.53
C LYS A 7 -4.05 -34.20 7.57
N SER A 8 -2.91 -33.55 7.77
CA SER A 8 -2.48 -32.37 6.98
C SER A 8 -2.46 -32.64 5.46
N SER A 9 -2.31 -33.89 5.04
CA SER A 9 -2.43 -34.32 3.64
C SER A 9 -3.84 -34.15 3.06
N ASP A 10 -4.88 -34.32 3.88
CA ASP A 10 -6.28 -34.25 3.45
C ASP A 10 -6.71 -32.80 3.22
N ILE A 11 -6.33 -31.90 4.12
CA ILE A 11 -6.56 -30.45 3.98
C ILE A 11 -5.86 -29.91 2.73
N ILE A 12 -4.58 -30.24 2.53
CA ILE A 12 -3.81 -29.79 1.35
C ILE A 12 -4.41 -30.35 0.05
N ARG A 13 -4.93 -31.57 0.06
CA ARG A 13 -5.57 -32.21 -1.10
C ARG A 13 -6.89 -31.54 -1.47
N GLU A 14 -7.76 -31.27 -0.50
CA GLU A 14 -9.02 -30.57 -0.74
C GLU A 14 -8.80 -29.11 -1.19
N MET A 15 -7.82 -28.42 -0.60
CA MET A 15 -7.42 -27.08 -1.06
C MET A 15 -6.96 -27.12 -2.52
N LYS A 16 -6.13 -28.09 -2.92
CA LYS A 16 -5.65 -28.23 -4.31
C LYS A 16 -6.77 -28.54 -5.31
N GLN A 17 -7.72 -29.41 -4.95
CA GLN A 17 -8.86 -29.76 -5.81
C GLN A 17 -9.80 -28.56 -6.02
N THR A 18 -10.08 -27.81 -4.95
CA THR A 18 -10.86 -26.55 -5.01
C THR A 18 -10.15 -25.46 -5.81
N ILE A 19 -8.80 -25.42 -5.76
CA ILE A 19 -8.00 -24.49 -6.57
C ILE A 19 -8.08 -24.81 -8.06
N LYS A 20 -8.07 -26.10 -8.45
CA LYS A 20 -8.16 -26.55 -9.84
C LYS A 20 -9.55 -26.25 -10.43
N ALA A 21 -10.63 -26.61 -9.74
CA ALA A 21 -12.01 -26.35 -10.19
C ALA A 21 -12.33 -24.85 -10.36
N LYS A 22 -11.71 -23.96 -9.55
CA LYS A 22 -11.91 -22.50 -9.63
C LYS A 22 -11.04 -21.80 -10.67
N ARG A 23 -9.96 -22.43 -11.19
CA ARG A 23 -9.16 -21.85 -12.30
C ARG A 23 -9.95 -21.79 -13.61
N GLU A 24 -10.93 -22.67 -13.76
CA GLU A 24 -11.83 -22.74 -14.92
C GLU A 24 -12.98 -21.72 -14.85
N SER A 25 -13.17 -21.03 -13.70
CA SER A 25 -14.29 -20.10 -13.46
C SER A 25 -13.90 -18.62 -13.27
N SER A 26 -12.62 -18.28 -13.09
CA SER A 26 -12.17 -16.92 -12.76
C SER A 26 -11.43 -16.23 -13.90
N THR A 27 -12.09 -16.07 -15.04
CA THR A 27 -11.67 -15.11 -16.06
C THR A 27 -12.24 -13.74 -15.71
N LYS A 28 -11.33 -12.79 -15.44
CA LYS A 28 -11.58 -11.35 -15.26
C LYS A 28 -12.57 -10.87 -16.35
N HIS A 29 -13.74 -10.35 -15.99
CA HIS A 29 -14.48 -9.49 -16.91
C HIS A 29 -13.88 -8.09 -16.77
N CYS A 30 -12.90 -7.79 -17.62
CA CYS A 30 -12.60 -6.40 -17.93
C CYS A 30 -13.77 -5.90 -18.77
N GLU A 31 -14.37 -4.78 -18.39
CA GLU A 31 -15.49 -4.17 -19.10
C GLU A 31 -15.08 -2.75 -19.51
N PRO A 32 -14.33 -2.61 -20.62
CA PRO A 32 -13.82 -1.30 -21.05
C PRO A 32 -14.93 -0.27 -21.24
N GLU A 33 -16.08 -0.70 -21.77
CA GLU A 33 -17.25 0.16 -21.98
C GLU A 33 -17.80 0.71 -20.67
N VAL A 34 -17.91 -0.13 -19.64
CA VAL A 34 -18.37 0.28 -18.30
C VAL A 34 -17.36 1.22 -17.64
N ALA A 35 -16.06 0.94 -17.78
CA ALA A 35 -15.01 1.84 -17.32
C ALA A 35 -15.15 3.24 -17.93
N GLN A 36 -15.40 3.33 -19.23
CA GLN A 36 -15.58 4.59 -19.95
C GLN A 36 -16.83 5.34 -19.51
N VAL A 37 -17.96 4.65 -19.34
CA VAL A 37 -19.22 5.26 -18.86
C VAL A 37 -19.03 5.87 -17.47
N LEU A 38 -18.42 5.12 -16.55
CA LEU A 38 -18.14 5.59 -15.19
C LEU A 38 -17.20 6.80 -15.20
N ARG A 39 -16.14 6.77 -16.01
CA ARG A 39 -15.19 7.88 -16.16
C ARG A 39 -15.87 9.13 -16.73
N LYS A 40 -16.70 9.00 -17.77
CA LYS A 40 -17.45 10.13 -18.35
C LYS A 40 -18.42 10.75 -17.34
N LYS A 41 -19.13 9.92 -16.57
CA LYS A 41 -20.00 10.40 -15.48
C LYS A 41 -19.20 11.13 -14.39
N ALA A 42 -18.03 10.60 -14.03
CA ALA A 42 -17.11 11.26 -13.11
C ALA A 42 -16.62 12.62 -13.63
N ASN A 43 -16.35 12.75 -14.93
CA ASN A 43 -15.99 14.03 -15.55
C ASN A 43 -17.11 15.07 -15.38
N SER A 44 -18.37 14.69 -15.62
CA SER A 44 -19.52 15.59 -15.43
C SER A 44 -19.65 16.07 -13.99
N LEU A 45 -19.45 15.18 -13.01
CA LEU A 45 -19.45 15.54 -11.59
C LEU A 45 -18.27 16.44 -11.21
N TYR A 46 -17.10 16.16 -11.76
CA TYR A 46 -15.91 16.97 -11.56
C TYR A 46 -16.11 18.40 -12.08
N SER A 47 -16.65 18.56 -13.30
CA SER A 47 -17.02 19.86 -13.86
C SER A 47 -18.06 20.58 -13.00
N SER A 48 -18.95 19.84 -12.35
CA SER A 48 -19.94 20.36 -11.41
C SER A 48 -19.41 20.60 -9.99
N ARG A 49 -18.07 20.52 -9.78
CA ARG A 49 -17.39 20.68 -8.48
C ARG A 49 -17.79 19.67 -7.38
N LYS A 50 -18.47 18.57 -7.74
CA LYS A 50 -18.80 17.47 -6.82
C LYS A 50 -17.62 16.50 -6.68
N LEU A 51 -16.56 16.96 -6.01
CA LEU A 51 -15.25 16.29 -5.99
C LEU A 51 -15.30 14.89 -5.37
N THR A 52 -15.97 14.71 -4.22
CA THR A 52 -16.04 13.41 -3.53
C THR A 52 -16.80 12.35 -4.33
N GLU A 53 -17.92 12.73 -4.97
CA GLU A 53 -18.69 11.84 -5.82
C GLU A 53 -17.89 11.47 -7.09
N ALA A 54 -17.21 12.45 -7.69
CA ALA A 54 -16.32 12.21 -8.83
C ALA A 54 -15.17 11.25 -8.47
N LEU A 55 -14.54 11.42 -7.29
CA LEU A 55 -13.49 10.55 -6.78
C LEU A 55 -13.96 9.09 -6.67
N SER A 56 -15.17 8.88 -6.15
CA SER A 56 -15.79 7.56 -6.05
C SER A 56 -15.98 6.92 -7.43
N LEU A 57 -16.54 7.66 -8.39
CA LEU A 57 -16.77 7.14 -9.74
C LEU A 57 -15.49 6.87 -10.53
N TYR A 58 -14.44 7.71 -10.40
CA TYR A 58 -13.14 7.40 -10.99
C TYR A 58 -12.55 6.11 -10.38
N THR A 59 -12.69 5.92 -9.08
CA THR A 59 -12.22 4.70 -8.40
C THR A 59 -13.00 3.45 -8.86
N GLN A 60 -14.30 3.57 -9.10
CA GLN A 60 -15.12 2.49 -9.67
C GLN A 60 -14.72 2.19 -11.12
N SER A 61 -14.47 3.21 -11.93
CA SER A 61 -13.99 3.06 -13.31
C SER A 61 -12.70 2.24 -13.35
N LEU A 62 -11.73 2.57 -12.50
CA LEU A 62 -10.45 1.87 -12.39
C LEU A 62 -10.58 0.40 -11.95
N ARG A 63 -11.63 0.05 -11.18
CA ARG A 63 -11.88 -1.33 -10.77
C ARG A 63 -12.21 -2.24 -11.97
N VAL A 64 -12.87 -1.70 -12.99
CA VAL A 64 -13.33 -2.45 -14.17
C VAL A 64 -12.44 -2.26 -15.41
N SER A 65 -11.41 -1.41 -15.32
CA SER A 65 -10.39 -1.20 -16.35
C SER A 65 -9.34 -2.32 -16.40
N SER A 66 -8.77 -2.55 -17.58
CA SER A 66 -7.54 -3.33 -17.72
C SER A 66 -6.35 -2.60 -17.13
N GLU A 67 -5.43 -3.34 -16.51
CA GLU A 67 -4.16 -2.80 -15.98
C GLU A 67 -3.37 -2.16 -17.14
N ASN A 68 -2.79 -0.97 -16.92
CA ASN A 68 -2.05 -0.19 -17.91
C ASN A 68 -2.81 0.13 -19.21
N SER A 69 -4.14 0.02 -19.21
CA SER A 69 -4.95 0.46 -20.35
C SER A 69 -5.01 1.98 -20.43
N GLU A 70 -5.27 2.51 -21.63
CA GLU A 70 -5.49 3.94 -21.84
C GLU A 70 -6.61 4.48 -20.93
N ASP A 71 -7.70 3.73 -20.77
CA ASP A 71 -8.79 4.11 -19.87
C ASP A 71 -8.36 4.16 -18.40
N ALA A 72 -7.50 3.24 -17.95
CA ALA A 72 -6.93 3.29 -16.62
C ALA A 72 -6.04 4.53 -16.45
N ASN A 73 -5.15 4.81 -17.42
CA ASN A 73 -4.28 5.99 -17.40
C ASN A 73 -5.08 7.30 -17.34
N LEU A 74 -6.15 7.40 -18.15
CA LEU A 74 -7.06 8.56 -18.11
C LEU A 74 -7.80 8.65 -16.78
N ALA A 75 -8.25 7.53 -16.21
CA ALA A 75 -8.94 7.55 -14.93
C ALA A 75 -8.02 7.96 -13.77
N PHE A 76 -6.81 7.40 -13.68
CA PHE A 76 -5.77 7.85 -12.74
C PHE A 76 -5.44 9.34 -12.91
N GLY A 77 -5.31 9.79 -14.17
CA GLY A 77 -4.98 11.17 -14.47
C GLY A 77 -6.09 12.17 -14.15
N ASN A 78 -7.35 11.77 -14.29
CA ASN A 78 -8.48 12.61 -13.88
C ASN A 78 -8.64 12.59 -12.36
N ARG A 79 -8.40 11.44 -11.72
CA ARG A 79 -8.52 11.30 -10.28
C ARG A 79 -7.44 12.04 -9.50
N SER A 80 -6.21 12.09 -10.00
CA SER A 80 -5.16 12.97 -9.45
C SER A 80 -5.58 14.44 -9.51
N ALA A 81 -6.36 14.87 -10.52
CA ALA A 81 -6.89 16.23 -10.58
C ALA A 81 -7.89 16.51 -9.44
N VAL A 82 -8.75 15.53 -9.14
CA VAL A 82 -9.68 15.60 -8.00
C VAL A 82 -8.91 15.72 -6.69
N ASN A 83 -7.94 14.82 -6.47
CA ASN A 83 -7.12 14.81 -5.25
C ASN A 83 -6.33 16.12 -5.08
N PHE A 84 -5.79 16.67 -6.18
CA PHE A 84 -5.15 17.97 -6.16
C PHE A 84 -6.10 19.09 -5.70
N HIS A 85 -7.33 19.13 -6.20
CA HIS A 85 -8.32 20.12 -5.77
C HIS A 85 -8.84 19.90 -4.35
N LEU A 86 -8.77 18.68 -3.83
CA LEU A 86 -9.05 18.35 -2.44
C LEU A 86 -7.88 18.66 -1.49
N LYS A 87 -6.75 19.19 -2.00
CA LYS A 87 -5.49 19.41 -1.26
C LYS A 87 -4.84 18.12 -0.74
N GLU A 88 -5.24 16.99 -1.26
CA GLU A 88 -4.68 15.68 -0.95
C GLU A 88 -3.44 15.40 -1.82
N PHE A 89 -2.42 16.24 -1.69
CA PHE A 89 -1.27 16.30 -2.60
C PHE A 89 -0.50 14.97 -2.68
N LYS A 90 -0.30 14.30 -1.54
CA LYS A 90 0.36 12.98 -1.47
C LYS A 90 -0.40 11.90 -2.26
N LEU A 91 -1.72 12.02 -2.39
CA LEU A 91 -2.56 11.08 -3.16
C LEU A 91 -2.55 11.38 -4.64
N SER A 92 -2.57 12.67 -4.97
CA SER A 92 -2.39 13.15 -6.34
C SER A 92 -1.06 12.64 -6.90
N LEU A 93 0.04 12.75 -6.14
CA LEU A 93 1.35 12.23 -6.52
C LEU A 93 1.33 10.74 -6.81
N LYS A 94 0.75 9.93 -5.92
CA LYS A 94 0.65 8.47 -6.15
C LYS A 94 -0.16 8.11 -7.40
N ASP A 95 -1.25 8.82 -7.67
CA ASP A 95 -2.02 8.62 -8.92
C ASP A 95 -1.21 9.00 -10.16
N ILE A 96 -0.37 10.04 -10.06
CA ILE A 96 0.55 10.42 -11.14
C ILE A 96 1.61 9.33 -11.34
N ASP A 97 2.24 8.85 -10.27
CA ASP A 97 3.31 7.85 -10.35
C ASP A 97 2.81 6.53 -10.95
N ASN A 98 1.58 6.09 -10.62
CA ASN A 98 0.97 4.91 -11.26
C ASN A 98 0.89 5.04 -12.79
N VAL A 99 0.64 6.25 -13.31
CA VAL A 99 0.59 6.50 -14.75
C VAL A 99 2.00 6.57 -15.35
N LEU A 100 2.94 7.20 -14.65
CA LEU A 100 4.34 7.30 -15.08
C LEU A 100 5.02 5.93 -15.16
N GLU A 101 4.74 5.04 -14.22
CA GLU A 101 5.27 3.66 -14.21
C GLU A 101 4.74 2.81 -15.39
N SER A 102 3.57 3.16 -15.94
CA SER A 102 2.91 2.38 -17.00
C SER A 102 3.56 2.53 -18.38
N ASN A 103 4.38 3.56 -18.62
CA ASN A 103 4.99 3.92 -19.92
C ASN A 103 4.05 3.94 -21.15
N THR A 104 2.74 4.01 -20.93
CA THR A 104 1.70 3.91 -21.98
C THR A 104 0.78 5.12 -22.01
N ALA A 105 1.11 6.16 -21.25
CA ALA A 105 0.30 7.36 -21.14
C ALA A 105 0.43 8.26 -22.40
N PRO A 106 -0.68 8.81 -22.92
CA PRO A 106 -0.61 9.76 -24.02
C PRO A 106 0.23 11.01 -23.66
N PRO A 107 1.03 11.58 -24.59
CA PRO A 107 1.86 12.76 -24.34
C PRO A 107 1.13 13.96 -23.72
N ALA A 108 -0.11 14.21 -24.18
CA ALA A 108 -0.93 15.32 -23.66
C ALA A 108 -1.38 15.09 -22.21
N LEU A 109 -1.58 13.83 -21.81
CA LEU A 109 -1.86 13.48 -20.43
C LEU A 109 -0.60 13.64 -19.57
N LEU A 110 0.55 13.15 -20.07
CA LEU A 110 1.83 13.22 -19.39
C LEU A 110 2.20 14.65 -19.00
N LYS A 111 2.07 15.62 -19.92
CA LYS A 111 2.26 17.05 -19.62
C LYS A 111 1.42 17.54 -18.43
N LYS A 112 0.11 17.24 -18.45
CA LYS A 112 -0.82 17.66 -17.39
C LYS A 112 -0.46 17.04 -16.04
N LEU A 113 0.02 15.79 -16.03
CA LEU A 113 0.41 15.09 -14.82
C LEU A 113 1.71 15.63 -14.24
N LEU A 114 2.73 15.88 -15.07
CA LEU A 114 4.00 16.42 -14.59
C LEU A 114 3.86 17.84 -14.02
N LEU A 115 3.10 18.71 -14.70
CA LEU A 115 2.79 20.05 -14.17
C LEU A 115 2.05 19.98 -12.84
N ARG A 116 1.13 19.01 -12.68
CA ARG A 116 0.45 18.76 -11.40
C ARG A 116 1.42 18.19 -10.36
N LYS A 117 2.36 17.33 -10.74
CA LYS A 117 3.39 16.76 -9.85
C LYS A 117 4.23 17.86 -9.23
N ALA A 118 4.77 18.76 -10.04
CA ALA A 118 5.57 19.90 -9.59
C ALA A 118 4.79 20.76 -8.57
N ARG A 119 3.52 21.07 -8.84
CA ARG A 119 2.66 21.82 -7.93
C ARG A 119 2.34 21.07 -6.63
N CYS A 120 2.17 19.75 -6.69
CA CYS A 120 1.94 18.94 -5.49
C CYS A 120 3.18 18.94 -4.59
N LEU A 121 4.38 18.81 -5.16
CA LEU A 121 5.63 18.80 -4.41
C LEU A 121 5.87 20.12 -3.68
N ASP A 122 5.69 21.24 -4.39
CA ASP A 122 5.76 22.59 -3.81
C ASP A 122 4.73 22.79 -2.68
N SER A 123 3.49 22.30 -2.85
CA SER A 123 2.44 22.43 -1.82
C SER A 123 2.62 21.52 -0.60
N ILE A 124 3.47 20.48 -0.67
CA ILE A 124 3.79 19.63 0.47
C ILE A 124 4.98 20.21 1.27
N GLU A 125 5.63 21.27 0.77
CA GLU A 125 6.91 21.78 1.30
C GLU A 125 7.97 20.67 1.37
N CYS A 126 7.91 19.71 0.44
CA CYS A 126 8.96 18.70 0.31
C CYS A 126 10.23 19.36 -0.25
N ASP A 127 11.38 18.76 0.09
CA ASP A 127 12.72 19.04 -0.41
C ASP A 127 12.70 19.79 -1.76
N GLY A 128 13.07 21.07 -1.73
CA GLY A 128 13.04 21.95 -2.90
C GLY A 128 13.86 21.42 -4.08
N GLN A 129 14.79 20.49 -3.82
CA GLN A 129 15.51 19.77 -4.85
C GLN A 129 14.59 18.91 -5.73
N GLU A 130 13.58 18.23 -5.17
CA GLU A 130 12.65 17.38 -5.93
C GLU A 130 11.72 18.21 -6.84
N VAL A 131 11.32 19.39 -6.38
CA VAL A 131 10.56 20.37 -7.18
C VAL A 131 11.40 20.82 -8.37
N LEU A 132 12.65 21.19 -8.14
CA LEU A 132 13.57 21.65 -9.19
C LEU A 132 13.81 20.57 -10.24
N GLN A 133 14.15 19.34 -9.82
CA GLN A 133 14.34 18.20 -10.71
C GLN A 133 13.10 17.93 -11.57
N THR A 134 11.91 18.00 -10.98
CA THR A 134 10.66 17.80 -11.72
C THR A 134 10.45 18.89 -12.77
N CYS A 135 10.77 20.15 -12.46
CA CYS A 135 10.65 21.25 -13.41
C CYS A 135 11.63 21.12 -14.58
N GLU A 136 12.90 20.77 -14.30
CA GLU A 136 13.92 20.53 -15.33
C GLU A 136 13.54 19.37 -16.26
N GLU A 137 12.97 18.30 -15.71
CA GLU A 137 12.49 17.15 -16.48
C GLU A 137 11.35 17.53 -17.43
N ILE A 138 10.40 18.36 -17.00
CA ILE A 138 9.31 18.87 -17.85
C ILE A 138 9.87 19.65 -19.05
N GLU A 139 10.84 20.53 -18.80
CA GLU A 139 11.47 21.34 -19.84
C GLU A 139 12.29 20.49 -20.81
N ARG A 140 12.99 19.48 -20.31
CA ARG A 140 13.71 18.50 -21.13
C ARG A 140 12.74 17.73 -22.04
N LEU A 141 11.69 17.14 -21.49
CA LEU A 141 10.70 16.38 -22.26
C LEU A 141 9.96 17.26 -23.28
N SER A 142 9.74 18.54 -22.97
CA SER A 142 9.14 19.49 -23.91
C SER A 142 10.10 19.85 -25.05
N ARG A 143 11.42 19.95 -24.80
CA ARG A 143 12.43 20.18 -25.86
C ARG A 143 12.59 18.97 -26.77
N GLU A 144 12.54 17.77 -26.20
CA GLU A 144 12.58 16.49 -26.91
C GLU A 144 11.25 16.16 -27.63
N GLN A 145 10.22 17.00 -27.49
CA GLN A 145 8.88 16.80 -28.07
C GLN A 145 8.20 15.49 -27.62
N THR A 146 8.65 14.91 -26.50
CA THR A 146 7.99 13.75 -25.86
C THR A 146 6.66 14.16 -25.22
N ILE A 147 6.56 15.43 -24.80
CA ILE A 147 5.30 16.07 -24.39
C ILE A 147 5.01 17.28 -25.28
N PRO A 148 3.74 17.72 -25.39
CA PRO A 148 3.40 18.94 -26.10
C PRO A 148 4.16 20.15 -25.58
N THR A 149 4.42 21.13 -26.45
CA THR A 149 5.12 22.36 -26.09
C THR A 149 4.42 23.06 -24.90
N LEU A 150 5.25 23.63 -24.03
CA LEU A 150 4.79 24.44 -22.92
C LEU A 150 4.21 25.78 -23.41
N SER A 151 3.04 26.16 -22.90
CA SER A 151 2.49 27.50 -23.07
C SER A 151 3.29 28.52 -22.26
N THR A 152 3.10 29.82 -22.55
CA THR A 152 3.72 30.90 -21.77
C THR A 152 3.38 30.80 -20.29
N SER A 153 2.11 30.56 -19.96
CA SER A 153 1.65 30.38 -18.59
C SER A 153 2.23 29.13 -17.89
N GLU A 154 2.49 28.06 -18.64
CA GLU A 154 3.13 26.85 -18.09
C GLU A 154 4.60 27.10 -17.78
N ARG A 155 5.30 27.91 -18.60
CA ARG A 155 6.70 28.30 -18.32
C ARG A 155 6.80 29.22 -17.11
N GLU A 156 5.95 30.24 -17.03
CA GLU A 156 5.88 31.15 -15.88
C GLU A 156 5.59 30.39 -14.58
N LEU A 157 4.72 29.38 -14.62
CA LEU A 157 4.48 28.50 -13.47
C LEU A 157 5.75 27.78 -13.02
N LEU A 158 6.53 27.20 -13.94
CA LEU A 158 7.77 26.49 -13.60
C LEU A 158 8.81 27.44 -13.01
N ASP A 159 8.96 28.65 -13.55
CA ASP A 159 9.90 29.65 -13.04
C ASP A 159 9.55 30.08 -11.60
N ASN A 160 8.25 30.23 -11.29
CA ASN A 160 7.78 30.53 -9.94
C ASN A 160 8.06 29.36 -8.96
N LEU A 161 7.85 28.11 -9.40
CA LEU A 161 8.11 26.95 -8.56
C LEU A 161 9.61 26.79 -8.25
N LYS A 162 10.49 27.07 -9.22
CA LYS A 162 11.95 27.02 -9.05
C LYS A 162 12.45 28.05 -8.04
N SER A 163 11.81 29.21 -7.93
CA SER A 163 12.20 30.26 -6.96
C SER A 163 11.69 30.00 -5.53
N SER A 164 10.60 29.24 -5.38
CA SER A 164 9.98 28.85 -4.10
C SER A 164 10.77 27.78 -3.33
N GLY A 165 11.47 26.88 -4.03
CA GLY A 165 12.17 25.70 -3.46
C GLY A 165 13.42 25.97 -2.59
N THR A 166 13.56 27.14 -1.96
CA THR A 166 14.72 27.48 -1.10
C THR A 166 14.41 27.54 0.40
N ALA A 167 13.16 27.28 0.81
CA ALA A 167 12.80 27.25 2.23
C ALA A 167 12.82 25.82 2.78
N THR A 168 13.80 25.53 3.64
CA THR A 168 13.93 24.25 4.35
C THR A 168 12.98 24.20 5.55
N SER A 169 12.07 23.23 5.58
CA SER A 169 11.26 22.94 6.77
C SER A 169 12.08 22.19 7.82
N GLN A 170 12.10 22.66 9.07
CA GLN A 170 12.66 21.94 10.21
C GLN A 170 11.71 20.80 10.61
N GLU A 171 12.18 19.56 10.57
CA GLU A 171 11.48 18.42 11.17
C GLU A 171 11.60 18.46 12.69
N ASP A 172 10.52 18.07 13.40
CA ASP A 172 10.54 17.82 14.84
C ASP A 172 11.61 16.76 15.18
N ASP A 173 12.52 17.10 16.10
CA ASP A 173 13.66 16.26 16.47
C ASP A 173 13.21 15.05 17.32
N ILE A 174 12.83 13.96 16.65
CA ILE A 174 12.58 12.68 17.31
C ILE A 174 13.93 12.06 17.68
N THR A 175 14.22 11.98 18.98
CA THR A 175 15.41 11.25 19.46
C THR A 175 15.25 9.74 19.23
N VAL A 176 15.93 9.23 18.20
CA VAL A 176 16.04 7.81 17.89
C VAL A 176 17.38 7.28 18.38
N TYR A 177 17.35 6.35 19.35
CA TYR A 177 18.56 5.66 19.78
C TYR A 177 19.01 4.65 18.74
N GLN A 178 20.17 4.90 18.12
CA GLN A 178 20.69 4.09 16.99
C GLN A 178 21.35 2.77 17.44
N THR A 179 21.70 2.62 18.71
CA THR A 179 22.40 1.43 19.21
C THR A 179 21.40 0.34 19.62
N ALA A 180 21.44 -0.79 18.92
CA ALA A 180 20.57 -1.93 19.18
C ALA A 180 20.98 -2.71 20.44
N HIS A 181 19.99 -3.24 21.15
CA HIS A 181 20.19 -4.12 22.29
C HIS A 181 20.77 -5.47 21.84
N PRO A 182 21.76 -6.06 22.56
CA PRO A 182 22.47 -7.26 22.12
C PRO A 182 21.59 -8.48 21.83
N SER A 183 20.49 -8.65 22.58
CA SER A 183 19.57 -9.77 22.43
C SER A 183 18.20 -9.39 21.86
N LEU A 184 17.96 -8.10 21.60
CA LEU A 184 16.68 -7.59 21.05
C LEU A 184 16.98 -6.56 19.97
N PRO A 185 17.13 -6.96 18.70
CA PRO A 185 17.57 -6.08 17.62
C PRO A 185 16.68 -4.84 17.41
N SER A 186 15.38 -4.96 17.72
CA SER A 186 14.39 -3.88 17.61
C SER A 186 14.32 -2.95 18.83
N ALA A 187 15.11 -3.21 19.87
CA ALA A 187 15.12 -2.43 21.10
C ALA A 187 16.41 -1.60 21.22
N SER A 188 16.31 -0.42 21.82
CA SER A 188 17.48 0.41 22.14
C SER A 188 18.35 -0.24 23.22
N SER A 189 19.66 -0.04 23.13
CA SER A 189 20.66 -0.52 24.09
C SER A 189 20.50 0.08 25.50
N VAL A 190 19.75 1.19 25.62
CA VAL A 190 19.36 1.77 26.92
C VAL A 190 18.49 0.83 27.75
N LEU A 191 17.83 -0.13 27.10
CA LEU A 191 17.06 -1.17 27.76
C LEU A 191 17.97 -2.30 28.23
N GLU A 192 17.58 -2.96 29.33
CA GLU A 192 18.14 -4.23 29.78
C GLU A 192 17.02 -5.25 29.99
N MET A 193 17.30 -6.50 29.64
CA MET A 193 16.43 -7.61 29.97
C MET A 193 16.73 -8.11 31.39
N LYS A 194 15.72 -8.04 32.26
CA LYS A 194 15.76 -8.56 33.62
C LYS A 194 14.75 -9.66 33.83
N HIS A 195 14.86 -10.36 34.95
CA HIS A 195 13.98 -11.44 35.34
C HIS A 195 13.53 -11.29 36.80
N SER A 196 12.26 -11.56 37.08
CA SER A 196 11.72 -11.62 38.44
C SER A 196 10.80 -12.83 38.59
N ARG A 197 10.63 -13.31 39.82
CA ARG A 197 9.74 -14.45 40.10
C ARG A 197 8.26 -14.16 39.78
N THR A 198 7.84 -12.90 39.89
CA THR A 198 6.42 -12.52 39.70
C THR A 198 6.07 -12.14 38.27
N LYS A 199 7.03 -11.58 37.51
CA LYS A 199 6.78 -11.09 36.13
C LYS A 199 7.47 -11.92 35.05
N GLY A 200 8.32 -12.88 35.41
CA GLY A 200 9.21 -13.53 34.45
C GLY A 200 10.19 -12.52 33.86
N ARG A 201 10.39 -12.55 32.53
CA ARG A 201 11.26 -11.63 31.79
C ARG A 201 10.59 -10.26 31.61
N TYR A 202 11.33 -9.19 31.84
CA TYR A 202 10.87 -7.82 31.62
C TYR A 202 12.02 -6.92 31.14
N LEU A 203 11.66 -5.77 30.56
CA LEU A 203 12.63 -4.77 30.13
C LEU A 203 12.63 -3.60 31.12
N GLN A 204 13.82 -3.10 31.44
CA GLN A 204 14.04 -1.92 32.28
C GLN A 204 14.98 -0.96 31.57
N VAL A 205 14.78 0.35 31.74
CA VAL A 205 15.70 1.38 31.24
C VAL A 205 16.87 1.52 32.22
N LYS A 206 18.11 1.57 31.71
CA LYS A 206 19.35 1.69 32.49
C LYS A 206 19.78 3.13 32.79
N VAL A 207 19.31 4.09 32.00
CA VAL A 207 19.75 5.50 32.03
C VAL A 207 18.56 6.44 31.95
N ASP A 208 18.71 7.65 32.49
CA ASP A 208 17.67 8.67 32.34
C ASP A 208 17.40 8.94 30.86
N THR A 209 16.14 8.76 30.48
CA THR A 209 15.67 8.83 29.09
C THR A 209 14.63 9.96 28.99
N PRO A 210 14.80 10.94 28.09
CA PRO A 210 13.84 12.00 27.90
C PRO A 210 12.44 11.49 27.54
N SER A 211 11.42 12.29 27.87
CA SER A 211 10.07 12.02 27.41
C SER A 211 9.99 12.14 25.89
N GLY A 212 9.25 11.23 25.25
CA GLY A 212 9.12 11.18 23.78
C GLY A 212 10.18 10.35 23.06
N SER A 213 11.20 9.82 23.75
CA SER A 213 12.20 8.98 23.09
C SER A 213 11.67 7.61 22.66
N VAL A 214 12.15 7.12 21.51
CA VAL A 214 11.77 5.81 20.98
C VAL A 214 12.65 4.70 21.59
N LEU A 215 12.05 3.84 22.40
CA LEU A 215 12.76 2.74 23.09
C LEU A 215 12.75 1.42 22.32
N ILE A 216 11.66 1.11 21.63
CA ILE A 216 11.48 -0.11 20.84
C ILE A 216 10.76 0.26 19.55
N CYS A 217 11.26 -0.21 18.41
CA CYS A 217 10.60 -0.11 17.12
C CYS A 217 10.71 -1.46 16.41
N GLU A 218 9.61 -2.22 16.38
CA GLU A 218 9.58 -3.57 15.85
C GLU A 218 8.56 -3.68 14.72
N GLN A 219 8.96 -4.32 13.62
CA GLN A 219 8.03 -4.72 12.57
C GLN A 219 7.26 -5.96 13.06
N PRO A 220 5.92 -5.96 12.95
CA PRO A 220 5.12 -7.07 13.47
C PRO A 220 5.49 -8.38 12.74
N TYR A 221 5.63 -9.44 13.52
CA TYR A 221 5.94 -10.77 12.97
C TYR A 221 4.89 -11.24 11.97
N VAL A 222 3.62 -11.07 12.32
CA VAL A 222 2.46 -11.22 11.43
C VAL A 222 1.40 -10.17 11.77
N MET A 223 0.55 -9.86 10.81
CA MET A 223 -0.55 -8.93 10.98
C MET A 223 -1.75 -9.39 10.14
N VAL A 224 -2.95 -9.08 10.63
CA VAL A 224 -4.22 -9.33 9.92
C VAL A 224 -5.06 -8.06 9.95
N LEU A 225 -5.65 -7.70 8.81
CA LEU A 225 -6.55 -6.56 8.72
C LEU A 225 -7.98 -6.99 9.07
N LEU A 226 -8.57 -6.35 10.08
CA LEU A 226 -9.93 -6.67 10.50
C LEU A 226 -10.97 -6.33 9.40
N PRO A 227 -12.08 -7.09 9.32
CA PRO A 227 -13.02 -7.00 8.20
C PRO A 227 -13.65 -5.62 8.00
N GLN A 228 -13.95 -4.92 9.09
CA GLN A 228 -14.51 -3.56 9.06
C GLN A 228 -13.58 -2.54 8.39
N TYR A 229 -12.30 -2.88 8.20
CA TYR A 229 -11.31 -2.01 7.57
C TYR A 229 -10.93 -2.44 6.14
N TRP A 230 -11.49 -3.52 5.59
CA TRP A 230 -11.20 -3.95 4.22
C TRP A 230 -11.53 -2.90 3.17
N ASP A 231 -12.58 -2.12 3.41
CA ASP A 231 -13.02 -1.05 2.51
C ASP A 231 -12.28 0.27 2.70
N THR A 232 -11.40 0.37 3.70
CA THR A 232 -10.70 1.63 4.03
C THR A 232 -9.17 1.50 4.00
N HIS A 233 -8.59 0.38 4.44
CA HIS A 233 -7.15 0.21 4.63
C HIS A 233 -6.53 -0.80 3.67
N CYS A 234 -5.20 -0.73 3.55
CA CYS A 234 -4.41 -1.63 2.72
C CYS A 234 -4.21 -2.94 3.47
N TYR A 235 -4.51 -4.06 2.83
CA TYR A 235 -4.38 -5.39 3.43
C TYR A 235 -2.93 -5.79 3.75
N HIS A 236 -1.95 -5.12 3.11
CA HIS A 236 -0.53 -5.32 3.41
C HIS A 236 0.00 -4.39 4.52
N CYS A 237 0.06 -3.08 4.26
CA CYS A 237 0.71 -2.15 5.18
C CYS A 237 -0.20 -1.56 6.25
N LEU A 238 -1.49 -1.93 6.28
CA LEU A 238 -2.54 -1.42 7.17
C LEU A 238 -2.79 0.09 7.09
N GLN A 239 -2.12 0.82 6.20
CA GLN A 239 -2.35 2.24 6.00
C GLN A 239 -3.69 2.47 5.31
N LEU A 240 -4.35 3.59 5.62
CA LEU A 240 -5.57 3.98 4.94
C LEU A 240 -5.28 4.08 3.43
N VAL A 241 -6.11 3.43 2.62
CA VAL A 241 -6.04 3.52 1.16
C VAL A 241 -6.76 4.77 0.75
N HIS A 242 -5.99 5.83 0.73
CA HIS A 242 -6.38 7.11 0.20
C HIS A 242 -6.26 7.15 -1.35
N THR A 243 -5.56 6.18 -1.97
CA THR A 243 -5.31 6.09 -3.43
C THR A 243 -6.25 5.11 -4.14
N VAL A 244 -5.96 4.72 -5.40
CA VAL A 244 -6.75 3.71 -6.12
C VAL A 244 -6.34 2.43 -5.45
N PRO A 245 -7.27 1.76 -4.77
CA PRO A 245 -6.99 0.42 -4.33
C PRO A 245 -6.60 -0.47 -5.51
N VAL A 246 -5.42 -1.06 -5.44
CA VAL A 246 -5.14 -2.24 -6.24
C VAL A 246 -5.93 -3.37 -5.59
N PHE A 247 -6.91 -3.92 -6.30
CA PHE A 247 -7.73 -4.99 -5.75
C PHE A 247 -7.04 -6.35 -5.87
N CYS A 248 -7.39 -7.25 -4.96
CA CYS A 248 -7.15 -8.67 -5.17
C CYS A 248 -7.80 -9.13 -6.50
N ARG A 249 -7.15 -10.08 -7.20
CA ARG A 249 -7.69 -10.61 -8.47
C ARG A 249 -8.77 -11.69 -8.27
N SER A 250 -8.96 -12.19 -7.06
CA SER A 250 -9.99 -13.19 -6.75
C SER A 250 -11.36 -12.52 -6.64
N SER A 251 -12.34 -13.03 -7.39
CA SER A 251 -13.73 -12.55 -7.34
C SER A 251 -14.37 -12.69 -5.95
N SER A 252 -13.90 -13.63 -5.13
CA SER A 252 -14.41 -13.84 -3.77
C SER A 252 -13.73 -12.98 -2.70
N CYS A 253 -12.72 -12.20 -3.07
CA CYS A 253 -11.87 -11.50 -2.11
C CYS A 253 -12.00 -9.98 -2.23
N LYS A 254 -12.45 -9.34 -1.15
CA LYS A 254 -12.75 -7.89 -1.12
C LYS A 254 -11.56 -7.03 -0.70
N VAL A 255 -10.42 -7.64 -0.38
CA VAL A 255 -9.27 -6.89 0.13
C VAL A 255 -8.61 -6.06 -0.95
N LYS A 256 -8.00 -4.97 -0.51
CA LYS A 256 -7.37 -3.97 -1.37
C LYS A 256 -6.00 -3.56 -0.87
N TYR A 257 -5.20 -3.00 -1.77
CA TYR A 257 -3.82 -2.59 -1.51
C TYR A 257 -3.61 -1.14 -1.95
N CYS A 258 -2.73 -0.40 -1.28
CA CYS A 258 -2.42 0.99 -1.68
C CYS A 258 -1.52 1.09 -2.93
N SER A 259 -0.86 -0.01 -3.33
CA SER A 259 0.05 -0.07 -4.47
C SER A 259 0.21 -1.51 -4.99
N VAL A 260 0.74 -1.65 -6.21
CA VAL A 260 1.12 -2.94 -6.80
C VAL A 260 2.19 -3.62 -5.94
N LYS A 261 3.15 -2.85 -5.41
CA LYS A 261 4.17 -3.34 -4.47
C LYS A 261 3.54 -4.01 -3.25
N CYS A 262 2.60 -3.36 -2.58
CA CYS A 262 1.89 -3.93 -1.44
C CYS A 262 1.12 -5.20 -1.79
N LYS A 263 0.47 -5.24 -2.96
CA LYS A 263 -0.22 -6.45 -3.44
C LYS A 263 0.76 -7.60 -3.67
N THR A 264 1.89 -7.33 -4.31
CA THR A 264 2.92 -8.34 -4.60
C THR A 264 3.56 -8.87 -3.32
N GLN A 265 3.90 -7.99 -2.37
CA GLN A 265 4.45 -8.41 -1.07
C GLN A 265 3.44 -9.21 -0.25
N SER A 266 2.16 -8.81 -0.29
CA SER A 266 1.10 -9.55 0.40
C SER A 266 0.87 -10.94 -0.14
N TYR A 267 1.19 -11.20 -1.42
CA TYR A 267 0.99 -12.51 -2.05
C TYR A 267 1.62 -13.66 -1.24
N ASN A 268 2.74 -13.40 -0.55
CA ASN A 268 3.44 -14.39 0.27
C ASN A 268 2.54 -15.10 1.30
N TYR A 269 1.55 -14.41 1.87
CA TYR A 269 0.62 -14.98 2.83
C TYR A 269 -0.82 -14.97 2.31
N HIS A 270 -1.21 -13.89 1.61
CA HIS A 270 -2.56 -13.74 1.07
C HIS A 270 -2.93 -14.85 0.10
N GLN A 271 -1.99 -15.42 -0.66
CA GLN A 271 -2.30 -16.53 -1.57
C GLN A 271 -2.92 -17.75 -0.88
N PHE A 272 -2.63 -17.95 0.41
CA PHE A 272 -3.16 -19.05 1.22
C PHE A 272 -4.50 -18.71 1.88
N GLU A 273 -4.79 -17.42 2.06
CA GLU A 273 -6.02 -16.93 2.69
C GLU A 273 -7.10 -16.54 1.65
N CYS A 274 -6.68 -16.07 0.48
CA CYS A 274 -7.47 -15.30 -0.48
C CYS A 274 -8.88 -15.83 -0.77
N LYS A 275 -9.01 -17.15 -0.97
CA LYS A 275 -10.28 -17.77 -1.38
C LYS A 275 -11.23 -18.01 -0.22
N ASP A 276 -10.67 -18.32 0.95
CA ASP A 276 -11.40 -18.73 2.15
C ASP A 276 -11.33 -17.63 3.23
N LEU A 277 -10.93 -16.42 2.84
CA LEU A 277 -10.64 -15.32 3.76
C LEU A 277 -11.82 -15.02 4.68
N ASN A 278 -13.05 -14.99 4.15
CA ASN A 278 -14.25 -14.77 4.95
C ASN A 278 -14.41 -15.86 6.03
N THR A 279 -14.23 -17.14 5.67
CA THR A 279 -14.30 -18.26 6.61
C THR A 279 -13.18 -18.22 7.66
N ILE A 280 -11.95 -17.87 7.24
CA ILE A 280 -10.81 -17.75 8.14
C ILE A 280 -11.05 -16.62 9.15
N VAL A 281 -11.60 -15.51 8.68
CA VAL A 281 -11.95 -14.35 9.50
C VAL A 281 -13.02 -14.66 10.54
N ASP A 282 -14.00 -15.50 10.20
CA ASP A 282 -15.05 -15.93 11.12
C ASP A 282 -14.49 -16.70 12.34
N THR A 283 -13.26 -17.21 12.25
CA THR A 283 -12.56 -17.83 13.39
C THR A 283 -12.00 -16.82 14.41
N GLY A 284 -12.11 -15.52 14.15
CA GLY A 284 -11.63 -14.45 15.02
C GLY A 284 -10.11 -14.53 15.21
N ILE A 285 -9.66 -14.79 16.46
CA ILE A 285 -8.23 -14.90 16.77
C ILE A 285 -7.54 -16.06 16.02
N GLY A 286 -8.31 -17.04 15.54
CA GLY A 286 -7.82 -18.11 14.68
C GLY A 286 -7.20 -17.62 13.37
N HIS A 287 -7.65 -16.48 12.82
CA HIS A 287 -7.05 -15.89 11.62
C HIS A 287 -5.57 -15.55 11.85
N LEU A 288 -5.25 -14.92 12.98
CA LEU A 288 -3.86 -14.59 13.32
C LEU A 288 -3.00 -15.85 13.47
N ALA A 289 -3.54 -16.90 14.09
CA ALA A 289 -2.84 -18.19 14.22
C ALA A 289 -2.56 -18.84 12.85
N CYS A 290 -3.53 -18.80 11.93
CA CYS A 290 -3.33 -19.23 10.54
C CYS A 290 -2.24 -18.40 9.84
N SER A 291 -2.23 -17.08 10.02
CA SER A 291 -1.19 -16.22 9.45
C SER A 291 0.21 -16.55 9.99
N VAL A 292 0.35 -16.88 11.29
CA VAL A 292 1.63 -17.39 11.85
C VAL A 292 2.07 -18.66 11.13
N ILE A 293 1.17 -19.63 10.94
CA ILE A 293 1.50 -20.91 10.29
C ILE A 293 1.94 -20.70 8.84
N THR A 294 1.25 -19.84 8.09
CA THR A 294 1.59 -19.54 6.70
C THR A 294 2.89 -18.73 6.57
N HIS A 295 3.15 -17.81 7.50
CA HIS A 295 4.36 -16.99 7.51
C HIS A 295 5.61 -17.79 7.92
N THR A 296 5.56 -18.54 9.03
CA THR A 296 6.70 -19.33 9.51
C THR A 296 6.92 -20.60 8.70
N GLY A 297 5.84 -21.16 8.14
CA GLY A 297 5.81 -22.46 7.50
C GLY A 297 5.58 -23.60 8.51
N TYR A 298 4.60 -24.45 8.21
CA TYR A 298 4.19 -25.56 9.10
C TYR A 298 5.34 -26.50 9.49
N LYS A 299 6.20 -26.88 8.54
CA LYS A 299 7.35 -27.77 8.82
C LYS A 299 8.36 -27.13 9.78
N THR A 300 8.60 -25.82 9.64
CA THR A 300 9.51 -25.05 10.50
C THR A 300 8.97 -24.93 11.92
N LEU A 301 7.66 -24.72 12.07
CA LEU A 301 7.03 -24.72 13.38
C LEU A 301 7.15 -26.10 14.02
N LEU A 302 6.79 -27.15 13.29
CA LEU A 302 6.90 -28.52 13.79
C LEU A 302 8.33 -28.90 14.19
N SER A 303 9.36 -28.52 13.44
CA SER A 303 10.74 -28.88 13.80
C SER A 303 11.19 -28.23 15.12
N LYS A 304 10.74 -27.00 15.40
CA LYS A 304 11.00 -26.32 16.67
C LYS A 304 10.28 -26.98 17.85
N TYR A 305 9.02 -27.40 17.67
CA TYR A 305 8.24 -28.02 18.75
C TYR A 305 8.51 -29.52 18.91
N ALA A 306 8.82 -30.25 17.84
CA ALA A 306 9.16 -31.67 17.90
C ALA A 306 10.48 -31.92 18.66
N CYS A 307 11.36 -30.92 18.72
CA CYS A 307 12.56 -30.97 19.56
C CYS A 307 12.22 -30.83 21.06
N SER A 308 11.23 -29.98 21.40
CA SER A 308 10.82 -29.73 22.79
C SER A 308 10.09 -30.90 23.46
N TYR A 309 9.47 -31.81 22.69
CA TYR A 309 8.80 -33.01 23.24
C TYR A 309 9.70 -34.24 23.31
N ARG A 310 10.96 -34.19 22.86
CA ARG A 310 11.92 -35.30 23.00
C ARG A 310 12.75 -35.27 24.28
N THR A 311 12.61 -34.23 25.10
CA THR A 311 13.35 -34.09 26.37
C THR A 311 12.49 -34.33 27.62
N THR A 312 11.27 -34.88 27.47
CA THR A 312 10.36 -35.19 28.60
C THR A 312 9.65 -36.55 28.49
N LEU A 313 10.34 -37.55 27.93
CA LEU A 313 9.98 -38.96 28.12
C LEU A 313 11.23 -39.76 28.53
#